data_AF-A0A6G6FQN3-F1
#
_entry.id   AF-A0A6G6FQN3-F1
#
_cell.length_a   1.000
_cell.length_b   1.000
_cell.length_c   1.000
_cell.angle_alpha   90.00
_cell.angle_beta   90.00
_cell.angle_gamma   90.00
#
_symmetry.space_group_name_H-M   'P 1'
#
loop_
_entity.id
_entity.type
_entity.pdbx_description
1 polymer ?
#
loop_
_entity_poly.entity_id
_entity_poly.type
_entity_poly.pdbx_seq_one_letter_code
_entity_poly.pdbx_strand_id
1 'polypeptide(L)'
;MPATRTEMKHASRSTPNHRQASIQVRRPASEVVTLSSGEYSPPRKKMVPEKKSAKQRSKQKARAPLPPPSEIIEISSDDDEPPAKRSSGSMSLAERRVKELEEESKRWKEAALAAQAVSLAAQANLAQKDTPPSDVRLDQILSTMDEHVSCEICTMKMWHPYTLSCGHTFCKGCIQDWFSTALAQHMSAHPTYNPQLMVPIHFRTTLARQDLSAHARRQIMREVARLEENTAQPAYSCPTCRVGVRNKPAENFVVKHMVRTIAALQGESYPKEDPPRLLGQTVEGPWDGFFPFALPSL
;
A
#
# COMPACT_ATOMS: atom_id res chain seq x y z
N MET A 1 77.58 -8.06 16.76
CA MET A 1 78.46 -6.89 16.58
C MET A 1 77.59 -5.68 16.20
N PRO A 2 77.92 -4.45 16.61
CA PRO A 2 77.04 -3.69 17.51
C PRO A 2 76.48 -2.35 16.96
N ALA A 3 75.50 -1.82 17.72
CA ALA A 3 75.24 -0.43 18.14
C ALA A 3 74.98 0.70 17.10
N THR A 4 73.90 1.48 17.35
CA THR A 4 73.87 2.86 17.92
C THR A 4 72.47 3.45 17.65
N ARG A 5 71.57 3.72 18.62
CA ARG A 5 71.49 4.77 19.66
C ARG A 5 71.85 6.18 19.17
N THR A 6 70.86 7.06 19.04
CA THR A 6 71.03 8.51 19.25
C THR A 6 69.82 9.08 19.99
N GLU A 7 70.08 9.76 21.10
CA GLU A 7 69.12 10.46 21.95
C GLU A 7 69.08 11.97 21.64
N MET A 8 67.89 12.53 21.86
CA MET A 8 67.50 13.82 22.47
C MET A 8 68.41 15.06 22.41
N LYS A 9 67.78 16.21 22.13
CA LYS A 9 68.06 17.46 22.86
C LYS A 9 66.80 18.34 23.00
N HIS A 10 66.53 18.70 24.25
CA HIS A 10 65.55 19.67 24.73
C HIS A 10 65.91 21.12 24.33
N ALA A 11 64.89 21.97 24.20
CA ALA A 11 65.01 23.41 24.43
C ALA A 11 63.82 23.91 25.25
N SER A 12 64.12 24.80 26.20
CA SER A 12 63.33 25.16 27.36
C SER A 12 62.57 26.48 27.19
N ARG A 13 61.29 26.47 27.60
CA ARG A 13 60.54 27.41 28.46
C ARG A 13 60.77 28.94 28.33
N SER A 14 59.67 29.67 28.09
CA SER A 14 59.38 30.97 28.72
C SER A 14 57.86 31.26 28.76
N THR A 15 57.33 31.47 29.97
CA THR A 15 56.00 32.04 30.28
C THR A 15 56.03 33.58 30.15
N PRO A 16 54.89 34.28 29.97
CA PRO A 16 54.28 34.89 31.17
C PRO A 16 52.74 35.09 31.17
N ASN A 17 52.24 35.21 32.40
CA ASN A 17 51.12 36.00 32.91
C ASN A 17 49.65 35.69 32.56
N HIS A 18 49.05 35.02 33.56
CA HIS A 18 47.72 35.17 34.14
C HIS A 18 47.07 36.57 34.01
N ARG A 19 45.84 36.62 33.51
CA ARG A 19 44.80 37.54 34.00
C ARG A 19 43.46 36.81 34.06
N GLN A 20 42.95 36.69 35.29
CA GLN A 20 41.61 36.23 35.61
C GLN A 20 40.58 37.23 35.11
N ALA A 21 39.57 36.75 34.40
CA ALA A 21 38.28 37.40 34.30
C ALA A 21 37.20 36.33 34.50
N SER A 22 36.68 36.30 35.71
CA SER A 22 35.47 35.59 36.12
C SER A 22 34.27 36.16 35.37
N ILE A 23 33.67 35.38 34.47
CA ILE A 23 32.34 35.68 33.92
C ILE A 23 31.40 34.55 34.29
N GLN A 24 30.37 34.96 35.02
CA GLN A 24 29.39 34.14 35.71
C GLN A 24 28.54 33.35 34.73
N VAL A 25 28.41 32.06 35.03
CA VAL A 25 27.39 31.16 34.50
C VAL A 25 26.01 31.72 34.84
N ARG A 26 25.23 32.10 33.83
CA ARG A 26 23.79 32.31 33.95
C ARG A 26 23.05 31.27 33.12
N ARG A 27 22.51 30.27 33.82
CA ARG A 27 21.39 29.44 33.35
C ARG A 27 20.17 30.34 33.14
N PRO A 28 19.46 30.29 32.02
CA PRO A 28 18.06 30.67 32.01
C PRO A 28 17.21 29.52 32.55
N ALA A 29 16.27 29.89 33.41
CA ALA A 29 15.38 29.04 34.15
C ALA A 29 14.38 28.32 33.25
N SER A 30 14.00 27.12 33.66
CA SER A 30 12.78 26.44 33.28
C SER A 30 11.57 27.29 33.71
N GLU A 31 10.88 27.90 32.76
CA GLU A 31 9.51 28.37 32.99
C GLU A 31 8.56 27.17 32.84
N VAL A 32 8.08 26.71 34.00
CA VAL A 32 6.97 25.78 34.12
C VAL A 32 5.70 26.56 33.81
N VAL A 33 5.10 26.34 32.64
CA VAL A 33 3.74 26.78 32.36
C VAL A 33 2.79 25.78 33.01
N THR A 34 2.17 26.21 34.10
CA THR A 34 1.06 25.55 34.78
C THR A 34 -0.17 25.49 33.86
N LEU A 35 -0.56 24.28 33.44
CA LEU A 35 -1.85 24.04 32.79
C LEU A 35 -2.94 24.10 33.87
N SER A 36 -3.63 25.24 33.93
CA SER A 36 -4.86 25.39 34.69
C SER A 36 -6.00 24.67 33.97
N SER A 37 -6.56 23.65 34.62
CA SER A 37 -7.86 23.08 34.29
C SER A 37 -8.95 24.16 34.38
N GLY A 38 -9.77 24.27 33.34
CA GLY A 38 -10.88 25.22 33.26
C GLY A 38 -11.82 24.88 32.11
N GLU A 39 -13.05 24.53 32.47
CA GLU A 39 -14.10 23.93 31.68
C GLU A 39 -14.61 24.83 30.53
N TYR A 40 -14.92 24.25 29.37
CA TYR A 40 -15.94 24.81 28.48
C TYR A 40 -16.72 23.71 27.77
N SER A 41 -17.98 23.57 28.18
CA SER A 41 -18.97 22.66 27.61
C SER A 41 -19.58 23.20 26.30
N PRO A 42 -20.06 22.33 25.40
CA PRO A 42 -20.71 22.70 24.15
C PRO A 42 -22.18 23.13 24.33
N PRO A 43 -22.76 23.89 23.37
CA PRO A 43 -24.10 24.41 23.50
C PRO A 43 -25.20 23.35 23.33
N ARG A 44 -26.21 23.49 24.19
CA ARG A 44 -27.41 22.64 24.34
C ARG A 44 -28.39 22.84 23.18
N LYS A 45 -28.91 21.75 22.60
CA LYS A 45 -30.20 21.74 21.88
C LYS A 45 -31.33 21.50 22.90
N LYS A 46 -32.35 22.37 22.89
CA LYS A 46 -33.56 22.23 23.71
C LYS A 46 -34.75 21.75 22.87
N MET A 47 -35.35 20.67 23.38
CA MET A 47 -36.78 20.44 23.64
C MET A 47 -37.76 20.08 22.50
N VAL A 48 -38.48 19.00 22.84
CA VAL A 48 -39.68 18.35 22.28
C VAL A 48 -40.92 19.26 22.41
N PRO A 49 -42.07 18.99 21.72
CA PRO A 49 -43.05 18.04 22.25
C PRO A 49 -43.72 17.07 21.24
N GLU A 50 -44.20 15.97 21.81
CA GLU A 50 -45.11 14.89 21.36
C GLU A 50 -46.39 15.36 20.59
N LYS A 51 -47.21 14.57 19.86
CA LYS A 51 -47.56 13.12 19.77
C LYS A 51 -48.49 12.86 18.55
N LYS A 52 -48.47 11.62 18.02
CA LYS A 52 -49.53 10.82 17.30
C LYS A 52 -50.00 11.36 15.92
N SER A 53 -50.25 10.56 14.86
CA SER A 53 -50.65 9.16 14.67
C SER A 53 -50.48 8.73 13.18
N ALA A 54 -50.68 7.42 12.93
CA ALA A 54 -51.10 6.77 11.66
C ALA A 54 -50.06 6.23 10.64
N LYS A 55 -49.87 4.90 10.73
CA LYS A 55 -49.90 3.85 9.67
C LYS A 55 -49.34 4.14 8.25
N GLN A 56 -48.31 3.38 7.85
CA GLN A 56 -48.27 2.49 6.65
C GLN A 56 -46.87 1.79 6.58
N ARG A 57 -46.75 0.51 6.93
CA ARG A 57 -46.92 -0.72 6.12
C ARG A 57 -45.62 -1.18 5.41
N SER A 58 -44.77 -1.91 6.14
CA SER A 58 -43.69 -2.76 5.63
C SER A 58 -44.21 -4.16 5.28
N LYS A 59 -43.98 -4.59 4.03
CA LYS A 59 -44.28 -5.94 3.51
C LYS A 59 -43.17 -6.90 3.94
N GLN A 60 -43.42 -7.73 4.96
CA GLN A 60 -42.72 -8.98 5.17
C GLN A 60 -43.68 -10.11 4.80
N LYS A 61 -43.28 -10.97 3.85
CA LYS A 61 -44.05 -12.13 3.42
C LYS A 61 -44.08 -13.15 4.56
N ALA A 62 -45.28 -13.38 5.09
CA ALA A 62 -45.55 -14.40 6.07
C ALA A 62 -45.45 -15.80 5.44
N ARG A 63 -44.88 -16.70 6.23
CA ARG A 63 -44.87 -18.15 6.09
C ARG A 63 -46.31 -18.67 6.15
N ALA A 64 -46.74 -19.47 5.17
CA ALA A 64 -48.07 -20.05 5.15
C ALA A 64 -48.19 -21.18 6.20
N PRO A 65 -49.28 -21.25 6.99
CA PRO A 65 -49.56 -22.30 7.96
C PRO A 65 -49.87 -23.67 7.34
N LEU A 66 -49.51 -24.72 8.08
CA LEU A 66 -49.87 -26.12 7.80
C LEU A 66 -51.41 -26.30 7.88
N PRO A 67 -52.02 -27.08 6.96
CA PRO A 67 -53.45 -27.35 7.00
C PRO A 67 -53.80 -28.31 8.16
N PRO A 68 -54.99 -28.15 8.79
CA PRO A 68 -55.50 -29.05 9.81
C PRO A 68 -55.93 -30.41 9.22
N PRO A 69 -55.95 -31.49 10.03
CA PRO A 69 -56.21 -32.84 9.55
C PRO A 69 -57.69 -33.01 9.18
N SER A 70 -57.98 -33.15 7.89
CA SER A 70 -59.27 -33.64 7.41
C SER A 70 -59.26 -35.16 7.40
N GLU A 71 -60.10 -35.72 8.26
CA GLU A 71 -60.75 -37.04 8.22
C GLU A 71 -60.19 -38.05 7.22
N ILE A 72 -59.49 -39.03 7.79
CA ILE A 72 -59.28 -40.33 7.18
C ILE A 72 -60.66 -40.99 7.08
N ILE A 73 -61.25 -40.99 5.88
CA ILE A 73 -62.39 -41.87 5.61
C ILE A 73 -61.80 -43.27 5.45
N GLU A 74 -61.82 -44.03 6.54
CA GLU A 74 -61.67 -45.48 6.52
C GLU A 74 -62.85 -46.05 5.73
N ILE A 75 -62.62 -46.38 4.46
CA ILE A 75 -63.57 -47.24 3.73
C ILE A 75 -63.32 -48.65 4.26
N SER A 76 -64.05 -49.00 5.31
CA SER A 76 -64.25 -50.38 5.75
C SER A 76 -64.82 -51.17 4.57
N SER A 77 -63.98 -51.98 3.94
CA SER A 77 -64.40 -52.97 2.95
C SER A 77 -64.84 -54.22 3.70
N ASP A 78 -66.09 -54.24 4.14
CA ASP A 78 -66.78 -55.40 4.73
C ASP A 78 -68.13 -55.55 4.01
N ASP A 79 -68.20 -56.54 3.12
CA ASP A 79 -69.45 -57.08 2.54
C ASP A 79 -69.14 -58.51 2.05
N ASP A 80 -69.32 -59.45 2.97
CA ASP A 80 -69.35 -60.89 2.73
C ASP A 80 -70.83 -61.31 2.70
N GLU A 81 -71.37 -61.63 1.51
CA GLU A 81 -72.16 -62.84 1.21
C GLU A 81 -72.85 -62.71 -0.19
N PRO A 82 -72.91 -63.78 -1.03
CA PRO A 82 -72.98 -63.65 -2.48
C PRO A 82 -74.41 -63.64 -3.04
N PRO A 83 -74.55 -63.34 -4.34
CA PRO A 83 -75.05 -64.41 -5.20
C PRO A 83 -74.37 -64.51 -6.57
N ALA A 84 -74.05 -65.76 -6.90
CA ALA A 84 -74.29 -66.46 -8.16
C ALA A 84 -74.23 -65.72 -9.52
N LYS A 85 -73.34 -66.28 -10.36
CA LYS A 85 -73.51 -66.63 -11.80
C LYS A 85 -73.46 -65.51 -12.85
N ARG A 86 -72.23 -65.37 -13.39
CA ARG A 86 -71.82 -65.31 -14.81
C ARG A 86 -72.72 -64.58 -15.81
N SER A 87 -72.18 -63.54 -16.43
CA SER A 87 -72.08 -63.51 -17.90
C SER A 87 -70.68 -63.06 -18.32
N SER A 88 -69.96 -63.98 -18.94
CA SER A 88 -68.69 -63.76 -19.63
C SER A 88 -68.99 -62.98 -20.92
N GLY A 89 -68.39 -61.81 -21.10
CA GLY A 89 -68.44 -61.16 -22.41
C GLY A 89 -68.33 -59.65 -22.47
N SER A 90 -67.49 -59.00 -21.67
CA SER A 90 -66.69 -57.85 -22.15
C SER A 90 -65.76 -57.41 -21.02
N MET A 91 -64.45 -57.53 -21.20
CA MET A 91 -63.57 -56.54 -20.56
C MET A 91 -64.05 -55.18 -21.05
N SER A 92 -64.38 -54.31 -20.12
CA SER A 92 -65.13 -53.10 -20.40
C SER A 92 -64.26 -52.10 -21.17
N LEU A 93 -64.89 -51.30 -22.04
CA LEU A 93 -64.21 -50.16 -22.69
C LEU A 93 -63.47 -49.26 -21.69
N ALA A 94 -63.95 -49.21 -20.44
CA ALA A 94 -63.33 -48.50 -19.34
C ALA A 94 -61.96 -49.07 -18.94
N GLU A 95 -61.82 -50.39 -18.76
CA GLU A 95 -60.53 -51.03 -18.43
C GLU A 95 -59.47 -50.81 -19.53
N ARG A 96 -59.89 -50.86 -20.80
CA ARG A 96 -59.01 -50.56 -21.93
C ARG A 96 -58.56 -49.09 -21.95
N ARG A 97 -59.45 -48.16 -21.61
CA ARG A 97 -59.16 -46.73 -21.51
C ARG A 97 -58.20 -46.42 -20.35
N VAL A 98 -58.35 -47.09 -19.21
CA VAL A 98 -57.45 -46.95 -18.06
C VAL A 98 -56.04 -47.40 -18.44
N LYS A 99 -55.90 -48.58 -19.07
CA LYS A 99 -54.60 -49.09 -19.50
C LYS A 99 -53.92 -48.15 -20.51
N GLU A 100 -54.67 -47.59 -21.44
CA GLU A 100 -54.17 -46.61 -22.42
C GLU A 100 -53.69 -45.32 -21.72
N LEU A 101 -54.45 -44.80 -20.76
CA LEU A 101 -54.08 -43.62 -19.98
C LEU A 101 -52.86 -43.86 -19.06
N GLU A 102 -52.70 -45.06 -18.52
CA GLU A 102 -51.53 -45.44 -17.73
C GLU A 102 -50.26 -45.53 -18.59
N GLU A 103 -50.36 -46.10 -19.79
CA GLU A 103 -49.27 -46.14 -20.77
C GLU A 103 -48.89 -44.73 -21.24
N GLU A 104 -49.88 -43.86 -21.47
CA GLU A 104 -49.65 -42.46 -21.81
C GLU A 104 -49.01 -41.69 -20.64
N SER A 105 -49.49 -41.89 -19.41
CA SER A 105 -48.90 -41.31 -18.19
C SER A 105 -47.45 -41.74 -18.00
N LYS A 106 -47.13 -43.02 -18.29
CA LYS A 106 -45.76 -43.52 -18.24
C LYS A 106 -44.87 -42.81 -19.28
N ARG A 107 -45.34 -42.65 -20.51
CA ARG A 107 -44.61 -41.93 -21.57
C ARG A 107 -44.34 -40.47 -21.19
N TRP A 108 -45.34 -39.77 -20.64
CA TRP A 108 -45.17 -38.39 -20.18
C TRP A 108 -44.17 -38.26 -19.02
N LYS A 109 -44.15 -39.22 -18.09
CA LYS A 109 -43.17 -39.26 -17.00
C LYS A 109 -41.75 -39.48 -17.51
N GLU A 110 -41.55 -40.42 -18.43
CA GLU A 110 -40.25 -40.68 -19.06
C GLU A 110 -39.75 -39.47 -19.87
N ALA A 111 -40.64 -38.82 -20.62
CA ALA A 111 -40.32 -37.59 -21.36
C ALA A 111 -39.97 -36.43 -20.42
N ALA A 112 -40.66 -36.29 -19.29
CA ALA A 112 -40.37 -35.26 -18.29
C ALA A 112 -39.00 -35.48 -17.62
N LEU A 113 -38.66 -36.73 -17.28
CA LEU A 113 -37.34 -37.08 -16.74
C LEU A 113 -36.22 -36.83 -17.76
N ALA A 114 -36.44 -37.18 -19.04
CA ALA A 114 -35.50 -36.89 -20.10
C ALA A 114 -35.29 -35.37 -20.29
N ALA A 115 -36.37 -34.59 -20.28
CA ALA A 115 -36.29 -33.13 -20.36
C ALA A 115 -35.56 -32.51 -19.15
N GLN A 116 -35.77 -33.04 -17.95
CA GLN A 116 -35.06 -32.60 -16.75
C GLN A 116 -33.57 -32.93 -16.82
N ALA A 117 -33.20 -34.11 -17.32
CA ALA A 117 -31.81 -34.51 -17.52
C ALA A 117 -31.10 -33.60 -18.55
N VAL A 118 -31.77 -33.26 -19.65
CA VAL A 118 -31.26 -32.31 -20.66
C VAL A 118 -31.07 -30.92 -20.05
N SER A 119 -32.02 -30.44 -19.25
CA SER A 119 -31.90 -29.15 -18.56
C SER A 119 -30.75 -29.12 -17.56
N LEU A 120 -30.54 -30.19 -16.78
CA LEU A 120 -29.42 -30.30 -15.85
C LEU A 120 -28.08 -30.35 -16.57
N ALA A 121 -28.00 -31.09 -17.68
CA ALA A 121 -26.81 -31.12 -18.53
C ALA A 121 -26.52 -29.74 -19.15
N ALA A 122 -27.54 -29.01 -19.59
CA ALA A 122 -27.38 -27.65 -20.11
C ALA A 122 -26.89 -26.68 -19.03
N GLN A 123 -27.43 -26.76 -17.80
CA GLN A 123 -26.98 -25.96 -16.66
C GLN A 123 -25.53 -26.27 -16.27
N ALA A 124 -25.11 -27.54 -16.32
CA ALA A 124 -23.73 -27.94 -16.04
C ALA A 124 -22.74 -27.42 -17.11
N ASN A 125 -23.12 -27.42 -18.39
CA ASN A 125 -22.31 -26.87 -19.47
C ASN A 125 -22.17 -25.33 -19.41
N LEU A 126 -23.21 -24.62 -18.97
CA LEU A 126 -23.16 -23.17 -18.75
C LEU A 126 -22.23 -22.81 -17.57
N ALA A 127 -22.31 -23.55 -16.46
CA ALA A 127 -21.46 -23.32 -15.29
C ALA A 127 -19.95 -23.52 -15.55
N GLN A 128 -19.58 -24.39 -16.51
CA GLN A 128 -18.19 -24.57 -16.94
C GLN A 128 -17.68 -23.46 -17.87
N LYS A 129 -18.57 -22.63 -18.43
CA LYS A 129 -18.23 -21.61 -19.43
C LYS A 129 -18.01 -20.22 -18.83
N ASP A 130 -18.36 -20.03 -17.55
CA ASP A 130 -18.33 -18.73 -16.86
C ASP A 130 -17.03 -18.47 -16.06
N THR A 131 -16.07 -19.39 -16.04
CA THR A 131 -14.70 -19.06 -15.59
C THR A 131 -13.88 -18.67 -16.82
N PRO A 132 -13.46 -17.40 -16.98
CA PRO A 132 -12.54 -17.05 -18.04
C PRO A 132 -11.28 -17.91 -17.86
N PRO A 133 -10.77 -18.57 -18.91
CA PRO A 133 -9.47 -19.20 -18.81
C PRO A 133 -8.48 -18.09 -18.46
N SER A 134 -7.85 -18.16 -17.28
CA SER A 134 -6.69 -17.34 -17.02
C SER A 134 -5.69 -17.69 -18.11
N ASP A 135 -5.35 -16.71 -18.94
CA ASP A 135 -4.35 -16.92 -19.98
C ASP A 135 -3.03 -17.10 -19.22
N VAL A 136 -2.65 -18.36 -18.97
CA VAL A 136 -1.43 -18.76 -18.22
C VAL A 136 -0.21 -17.97 -18.72
N ARG A 137 -0.24 -17.58 -20.00
CA ARG A 137 0.77 -16.73 -20.62
C ARG A 137 0.77 -15.29 -20.09
N LEU A 138 -0.38 -14.68 -19.86
CA LEU A 138 -0.48 -13.35 -19.23
C LEU A 138 0.03 -13.38 -17.79
N ASP A 139 -0.35 -14.39 -17.01
CA ASP A 139 0.13 -14.55 -15.63
C ASP A 139 1.66 -14.71 -15.59
N GLN A 140 2.22 -15.50 -16.51
CA GLN A 140 3.67 -15.66 -16.62
C GLN A 140 4.37 -14.36 -17.03
N ILE A 141 3.81 -13.59 -17.97
CA ILE A 141 4.34 -12.27 -18.36
C ILE A 141 4.30 -11.31 -17.17
N LEU A 142 3.19 -11.25 -16.44
CA LEU A 142 3.05 -10.38 -15.27
C LEU A 142 4.05 -10.76 -14.18
N SER A 143 4.29 -12.05 -13.94
CA SER A 143 5.31 -12.52 -13.00
C SER A 143 6.71 -12.07 -13.40
N THR A 144 7.10 -12.23 -14.68
CA THR A 144 8.42 -11.77 -15.14
C THR A 144 8.55 -10.24 -15.04
N MET A 145 7.50 -9.50 -15.37
CA MET A 145 7.51 -8.05 -15.22
C MET A 145 7.56 -7.58 -13.76
N ASP A 146 6.98 -8.35 -12.84
CA ASP A 146 7.02 -8.09 -11.40
C ASP A 146 8.45 -7.99 -10.87
N GLU A 147 9.31 -8.92 -11.30
CA GLU A 147 10.72 -8.97 -10.91
C GLU A 147 11.46 -7.70 -11.35
N HIS A 148 11.14 -7.16 -12.53
CA HIS A 148 11.77 -5.95 -13.06
C HIS A 148 11.30 -4.65 -12.39
N VAL A 149 10.15 -4.66 -11.70
CA VAL A 149 9.65 -3.51 -10.94
C VAL A 149 9.82 -3.66 -9.44
N SER A 150 10.43 -4.75 -9.00
CA SER A 150 10.74 -5.05 -7.61
C SER A 150 12.12 -4.53 -7.23
N CYS A 151 12.23 -4.02 -6.01
CA CYS A 151 13.48 -3.48 -5.49
C CYS A 151 14.45 -4.61 -5.11
N GLU A 152 15.71 -4.54 -5.53
CA GLU A 152 16.73 -5.55 -5.17
C GLU A 152 17.06 -5.60 -3.66
N ILE A 153 16.67 -4.57 -2.89
CA ILE A 153 16.97 -4.47 -1.45
C ILE A 153 15.84 -5.05 -0.60
N CYS A 154 14.62 -4.56 -0.81
CA CYS A 154 13.46 -4.97 0.00
C CYS A 154 12.54 -5.98 -0.69
N THR A 155 12.83 -6.33 -1.94
CA THR A 155 12.06 -7.26 -2.79
C THR A 155 10.58 -6.89 -2.96
N MET A 156 10.22 -5.63 -2.69
CA MET A 156 8.87 -5.09 -2.89
C MET A 156 8.82 -4.20 -4.14
N LYS A 157 7.62 -3.99 -4.70
CA LYS A 157 7.39 -3.06 -5.81
C LYS A 157 7.92 -1.66 -5.50
N MET A 158 8.65 -1.09 -6.45
CA MET A 158 9.24 0.24 -6.33
C MET A 158 8.22 1.35 -6.62
N TRP A 159 7.29 1.62 -5.70
CA TRP A 159 6.31 2.70 -5.84
C TRP A 159 6.93 4.10 -6.03
N HIS A 160 8.11 4.29 -5.46
CA HIS A 160 8.98 5.45 -5.63
C HIS A 160 10.35 5.01 -6.11
N PRO A 161 10.51 4.72 -7.41
CA PRO A 161 11.77 4.23 -7.95
C PRO A 161 12.72 5.42 -8.19
N TYR A 162 13.95 5.30 -7.69
CA TYR A 162 15.01 6.27 -7.90
C TYR A 162 16.24 5.57 -8.48
N THR A 163 16.78 6.15 -9.55
CA THR A 163 17.93 5.66 -10.29
C THR A 163 19.19 6.41 -9.87
N LEU A 164 20.23 5.65 -9.55
CA LEU A 164 21.57 6.17 -9.28
C LEU A 164 22.31 6.49 -10.58
N SER A 165 23.40 7.26 -10.51
CA SER A 165 24.22 7.59 -11.69
C SER A 165 24.83 6.39 -12.40
N CYS A 166 24.89 5.23 -11.75
CA CYS A 166 25.33 3.96 -12.35
C CYS A 166 24.21 3.18 -13.05
N GLY A 167 22.97 3.67 -13.07
CA GLY A 167 21.83 3.05 -13.75
C GLY A 167 20.96 2.11 -12.89
N HIS A 168 21.45 1.64 -11.73
CA HIS A 168 20.65 0.82 -10.81
C HIS A 168 19.52 1.64 -10.17
N THR A 169 18.36 1.01 -10.02
CA THR A 169 17.13 1.64 -9.54
C THR A 169 16.61 0.92 -8.30
N PHE A 170 16.22 1.67 -7.28
CA PHE A 170 15.70 1.12 -6.03
C PHE A 170 14.54 1.96 -5.49
N CYS A 171 13.88 1.45 -4.46
CA CYS A 171 12.89 2.22 -3.72
C CYS A 171 13.53 3.43 -2.99
N LYS A 172 12.83 4.57 -2.93
CA LYS A 172 13.28 5.78 -2.23
C LYS A 172 13.77 5.48 -0.81
N GLY A 173 12.95 4.80 0.00
CA GLY A 173 13.28 4.47 1.40
C GLY A 173 14.57 3.64 1.49
N CYS A 174 14.72 2.64 0.62
CA CYS A 174 15.87 1.76 0.57
C CYS A 174 17.19 2.51 0.35
N ILE A 175 17.20 3.47 -0.58
CA ILE A 175 18.38 4.31 -0.83
C ILE A 175 18.60 5.30 0.32
N GLN A 176 17.53 5.87 0.89
CA GLN A 176 17.64 6.77 2.04
C GLN A 176 18.27 6.06 3.24
N ASP A 177 17.85 4.84 3.57
CA ASP A 177 18.41 4.06 4.68
C ASP A 177 19.88 3.70 4.42
N TRP A 178 20.19 3.30 3.17
CA TRP A 178 21.55 3.00 2.75
C TRP A 178 22.49 4.21 2.90
N PHE A 179 22.07 5.39 2.42
CA PHE A 179 22.85 6.62 2.57
C PHE A 179 22.87 7.13 4.01
N SER A 180 21.80 6.95 4.78
CA SER A 180 21.76 7.34 6.20
C SER A 180 22.81 6.58 7.01
N THR A 181 23.01 5.30 6.71
CA THR A 181 24.06 4.48 7.34
C THR A 181 25.45 5.06 7.06
N ALA A 182 25.77 5.36 5.80
CA ALA A 182 27.04 5.95 5.41
C ALA A 182 27.25 7.36 5.99
N LEU A 183 26.18 8.16 6.05
CA LEU A 183 26.21 9.49 6.65
C LEU A 183 26.48 9.43 8.15
N ALA A 184 25.81 8.53 8.89
CA ALA A 184 26.03 8.36 10.32
C ALA A 184 27.47 7.92 10.63
N GLN A 185 28.04 7.01 9.84
CA GLN A 185 29.45 6.62 9.94
C GLN A 185 30.40 7.78 9.63
N HIS A 186 30.07 8.61 8.65
CA HIS A 186 30.87 9.79 8.35
C HIS A 186 30.83 10.81 9.50
N MET A 187 29.64 11.09 10.05
CA MET A 187 29.46 12.04 11.16
C MET A 187 30.12 11.58 12.46
N SER A 188 30.20 10.26 12.71
CA SER A 188 30.94 9.75 13.88
C SER A 188 32.46 9.95 13.73
N ALA A 189 32.98 9.85 12.50
CA ALA A 189 34.39 10.14 12.19
C ALA A 189 34.68 11.66 12.08
N HIS A 190 33.67 12.48 11.79
CA HIS A 190 33.81 13.92 11.58
C HIS A 190 32.76 14.70 12.41
N PRO A 191 32.99 14.92 13.72
CA PRO A 191 31.99 15.54 14.60
C PRO A 191 31.58 16.97 14.23
N THR A 192 32.39 17.68 13.44
CA THR A 192 32.08 19.04 12.93
C THR A 192 31.27 19.02 11.64
N TYR A 193 31.07 17.86 11.02
CA TYR A 193 30.32 17.72 9.77
C TYR A 193 28.82 17.92 10.03
N ASN A 194 28.24 18.90 9.34
CA ASN A 194 26.81 19.20 9.37
C ASN A 194 26.32 19.53 7.95
N PRO A 195 25.61 18.62 7.26
CA PRO A 195 25.23 18.80 5.85
C PRO A 195 24.32 20.02 5.63
N GLN A 196 23.55 20.44 6.63
CA GLN A 196 22.71 21.64 6.55
C GLN A 196 23.50 22.95 6.55
N LEU A 197 24.74 22.95 7.08
CA LEU A 197 25.57 24.15 7.23
C LEU A 197 26.75 24.20 6.24
N MET A 198 26.94 23.18 5.41
CA MET A 198 28.08 23.11 4.48
C MET A 198 28.02 24.20 3.40
N VAL A 199 26.83 24.49 2.88
CA VAL A 199 26.64 25.60 1.94
C VAL A 199 26.01 26.76 2.71
N PRO A 200 26.68 27.92 2.80
CA PRO A 200 26.12 29.09 3.46
C PRO A 200 24.70 29.42 2.99
N ILE A 201 23.81 29.70 3.94
CA ILE A 201 22.38 29.93 3.68
C ILE A 201 22.16 31.05 2.65
N HIS A 202 22.98 32.11 2.71
CA HIS A 202 22.89 33.22 1.75
C HIS A 202 23.22 32.78 0.31
N PHE A 203 24.15 31.83 0.12
CA PHE A 203 24.40 31.25 -1.20
C PHE A 203 23.21 30.41 -1.68
N ARG A 204 22.65 29.54 -0.83
CA ARG A 204 21.44 28.77 -1.17
C ARG A 204 20.28 29.68 -1.57
N THR A 205 20.00 30.70 -0.76
CA THR A 205 18.91 31.66 -0.98
C THR A 205 19.13 32.48 -2.25
N THR A 206 20.37 32.92 -2.51
CA THR A 206 20.70 33.69 -3.71
C THR A 206 20.60 32.84 -4.97
N LEU A 207 21.07 31.58 -4.94
CA LEU A 207 21.02 30.67 -6.09
C LEU A 207 19.59 30.21 -6.43
N ALA A 208 18.67 30.22 -5.47
CA ALA A 208 17.26 29.91 -5.69
C ALA A 208 16.51 31.01 -6.49
N ARG A 209 17.08 32.21 -6.58
CA ARG A 209 16.50 33.33 -7.34
C ARG A 209 16.56 33.08 -8.84
N GLN A 210 15.43 33.27 -9.51
CA GLN A 210 15.33 33.16 -10.97
C GLN A 210 15.94 34.37 -11.69
N ASP A 211 15.95 35.55 -11.06
CA ASP A 211 16.48 36.81 -11.61
C ASP A 211 18.01 36.97 -11.45
N LEU A 212 18.70 35.93 -10.95
CA LEU A 212 20.14 35.98 -10.72
C LEU A 212 20.92 35.94 -12.04
N SER A 213 21.78 36.92 -12.27
CA SER A 213 22.62 36.97 -13.47
C SER A 213 23.49 35.71 -13.62
N ALA A 214 23.69 35.25 -14.86
CA ALA A 214 24.51 34.06 -15.13
C ALA A 214 25.96 34.22 -14.61
N HIS A 215 26.49 35.45 -14.62
CA HIS A 215 27.81 35.74 -14.06
C HIS A 215 27.84 35.56 -12.53
N ALA A 216 26.89 36.17 -11.81
CA ALA A 216 26.79 36.03 -10.36
C ALA A 216 26.54 34.58 -9.94
N ARG A 217 25.67 33.85 -10.66
CA ARG A 217 25.45 32.42 -10.45
C ARG A 217 26.74 31.62 -10.57
N ARG A 218 27.52 31.84 -11.63
CA ARG A 218 28.83 31.17 -11.81
C ARG A 218 29.82 31.51 -10.70
N GLN A 219 29.85 32.75 -10.22
CA GLN A 219 30.72 33.15 -9.11
C GLN A 219 30.37 32.40 -7.82
N ILE A 220 29.09 32.35 -7.46
CA ILE A 220 28.65 31.63 -6.25
C ILE A 220 28.92 30.13 -6.40
N MET A 221 28.62 29.53 -7.56
CA MET A 221 28.88 28.11 -7.80
C MET A 221 30.37 27.75 -7.69
N ARG A 222 31.28 28.64 -8.10
CA ARG A 222 32.73 28.44 -7.91
C ARG A 222 33.12 28.42 -6.44
N GLU A 223 32.53 29.30 -5.63
CA GLU A 223 32.78 29.32 -4.19
C GLU A 223 32.24 28.06 -3.50
N VAL A 224 31.05 27.60 -3.91
CA VAL A 224 30.45 26.35 -3.42
C VAL A 224 31.34 25.13 -3.76
N ALA A 225 31.87 25.06 -4.98
CA ALA A 225 32.79 23.99 -5.39
C ALA A 225 34.09 24.00 -4.57
N ARG A 226 34.61 25.19 -4.23
CA ARG A 226 35.77 25.33 -3.35
C ARG A 226 35.48 24.81 -1.93
N LEU A 227 34.29 25.06 -1.41
CA LEU A 227 33.87 24.53 -0.10
C LEU A 227 33.77 23.00 -0.14
N GLU A 228 33.24 22.43 -1.22
CA GLU A 228 33.13 20.98 -1.42
C GLU A 228 34.50 20.30 -1.42
N GLU A 229 35.47 20.84 -2.16
CA GLU A 229 36.84 20.28 -2.25
C GLU A 229 37.58 20.30 -0.91
N ASN A 230 37.34 21.31 -0.08
CA ASN A 230 37.98 21.46 1.23
C ASN A 230 37.25 20.71 2.35
N THR A 231 36.14 20.03 2.06
CA THR A 231 35.30 19.35 3.04
C THR A 231 35.25 17.87 2.73
N ALA A 232 35.67 17.03 3.69
CA ALA A 232 35.48 15.59 3.57
C ALA A 232 33.99 15.26 3.43
N GLN A 233 33.63 14.48 2.41
CA GLN A 233 32.24 14.08 2.14
C GLN A 233 31.97 12.64 2.58
N PRO A 234 30.73 12.30 2.95
CA PRO A 234 30.31 10.91 3.10
C PRO A 234 30.49 10.13 1.79
N ALA A 235 31.00 8.91 1.90
CA ALA A 235 31.22 8.03 0.76
C ALA A 235 29.96 7.20 0.44
N TYR A 236 29.03 7.78 -0.31
CA TYR A 236 27.85 7.06 -0.79
C TYR A 236 28.21 6.11 -1.94
N SER A 237 27.57 4.94 -1.97
CA SER A 237 27.80 3.92 -2.99
C SER A 237 26.50 3.25 -3.43
N CYS A 238 26.49 2.68 -4.63
CA CYS A 238 25.39 1.83 -5.09
C CYS A 238 25.34 0.53 -4.27
N PRO A 239 24.16 0.10 -3.79
CA PRO A 239 23.99 -1.18 -3.10
C PRO A 239 24.40 -2.40 -3.94
N THR A 240 24.18 -2.36 -5.25
CA THR A 240 24.46 -3.47 -6.18
C THR A 240 25.89 -3.47 -6.69
N CYS A 241 26.31 -2.41 -7.42
CA CYS A 241 27.63 -2.38 -8.07
C CYS A 241 28.70 -1.60 -7.31
N ARG A 242 28.39 -1.04 -6.14
CA ARG A 242 29.33 -0.28 -5.27
C ARG A 242 29.95 0.98 -5.89
N VAL A 243 29.59 1.35 -7.11
CA VAL A 243 30.00 2.61 -7.74
C VAL A 243 29.65 3.80 -6.85
N GLY A 244 30.59 4.74 -6.68
CA GLY A 244 30.41 5.93 -5.86
C GLY A 244 29.30 6.84 -6.40
N VAL A 245 28.43 7.31 -5.51
CA VAL A 245 27.30 8.19 -5.85
C VAL A 245 27.62 9.60 -5.36
N ARG A 246 27.78 10.54 -6.30
CA ARG A 246 28.10 11.96 -6.00
C ARG A 246 26.95 12.93 -6.30
N ASN A 247 25.91 12.45 -6.98
CA ASN A 247 24.77 13.26 -7.41
C ASN A 247 23.48 12.72 -6.80
N LYS A 248 22.48 13.60 -6.69
CA LYS A 248 21.14 13.24 -6.23
C LYS A 248 20.55 12.14 -7.14
N PRO A 249 20.01 11.04 -6.57
CA PRO A 249 19.24 10.07 -7.33
C PRO A 249 18.07 10.72 -8.07
N ALA A 250 17.83 10.27 -9.30
CA ALA A 250 16.73 10.77 -10.13
C ALA A 250 15.51 9.86 -10.02
N GLU A 251 14.31 10.42 -9.88
CA GLU A 251 13.09 9.60 -9.91
C GLU A 251 12.89 8.99 -11.31
N ASN A 252 12.63 7.68 -11.37
CA ASN A 252 12.44 6.97 -12.62
C ASN A 252 10.95 6.87 -12.96
N PHE A 253 10.44 7.88 -13.67
CA PHE A 253 9.01 7.94 -14.01
C PHE A 253 8.53 6.79 -14.90
N VAL A 254 9.40 6.22 -15.73
CA VAL A 254 9.06 5.08 -16.59
C VAL A 254 8.80 3.84 -15.71
N VAL A 255 9.73 3.50 -14.83
CA VAL A 255 9.56 2.39 -13.87
C VAL A 255 8.35 2.66 -12.97
N LYS A 256 8.15 3.90 -12.52
CA LYS A 256 6.99 4.28 -11.70
C LYS A 256 5.66 4.01 -12.41
N HIS A 257 5.59 4.31 -13.71
CA HIS A 257 4.42 4.02 -14.52
C HIS A 257 4.23 2.50 -14.70
N MET A 258 5.31 1.76 -14.97
CA MET A 258 5.27 0.30 -15.08
C MET A 258 4.75 -0.35 -13.79
N VAL A 259 5.26 0.07 -12.63
CA VAL A 259 4.80 -0.40 -11.30
C VAL A 259 3.29 -0.21 -11.16
N ARG A 260 2.77 0.97 -11.48
CA ARG A 260 1.33 1.28 -11.40
C ARG A 260 0.51 0.42 -12.35
N THR A 261 0.98 0.21 -13.58
CA THR A 261 0.29 -0.61 -14.58
C THR A 261 0.25 -2.07 -14.16
N ILE A 262 1.37 -2.64 -13.72
CA ILE A 262 1.47 -4.04 -13.26
C ILE A 262 0.61 -4.24 -12.02
N ALA A 263 0.70 -3.34 -11.03
CA ALA A 263 -0.10 -3.41 -9.82
C ALA A 263 -1.61 -3.34 -10.12
N ALA A 264 -2.03 -2.46 -11.03
CA ALA A 264 -3.44 -2.38 -11.44
C ALA A 264 -3.94 -3.68 -12.09
N LEU A 265 -3.12 -4.34 -12.92
CA LEU A 265 -3.46 -5.63 -13.52
C LEU A 265 -3.54 -6.76 -12.49
N GLN A 266 -2.76 -6.67 -11.40
CA GLN A 266 -2.79 -7.61 -10.29
C GLN A 266 -3.86 -7.30 -9.24
N GLY A 267 -4.63 -6.22 -9.40
CA GLY A 267 -5.62 -5.77 -8.41
C GLY A 267 -5.00 -5.16 -7.14
N GLU A 268 -3.71 -4.79 -7.18
CA GLU A 268 -3.01 -4.13 -6.09
C GLU A 268 -3.21 -2.61 -6.14
N SER A 269 -3.44 -2.01 -4.98
CA SER A 269 -3.54 -0.55 -4.85
C SER A 269 -2.24 0.06 -4.34
N TYR A 270 -1.93 1.25 -4.85
CA TYR A 270 -0.84 2.09 -4.33
C TYR A 270 -0.94 2.27 -2.80
N PRO A 271 0.15 2.07 -2.03
CA PRO A 271 0.16 2.29 -0.59
C PRO A 271 -0.26 3.72 -0.27
N LYS A 272 -1.16 3.92 0.69
CA LYS A 272 -1.52 5.27 1.14
C LYS A 272 -0.26 5.95 1.70
N GLU A 273 0.22 6.98 1.03
CA GLU A 273 1.27 7.82 1.60
C GLU A 273 0.73 8.63 2.76
N ASP A 274 1.58 8.85 3.77
CA ASP A 274 1.29 9.83 4.81
C ASP A 274 1.09 11.21 4.16
N PRO A 275 0.15 12.02 4.66
CA PRO A 275 -0.08 13.35 4.11
C PRO A 275 1.21 14.17 4.13
N PRO A 276 1.44 15.03 3.12
CA PRO A 276 2.62 15.88 3.08
C PRO A 276 2.72 16.69 4.38
N ARG A 277 3.93 16.74 4.95
CA ARG A 277 4.21 17.53 6.14
C ARG A 277 3.76 18.98 5.90
N LEU A 278 3.14 19.56 6.93
CA LEU A 278 2.45 20.86 6.94
C LEU A 278 3.19 21.97 6.17
N LEU A 279 2.40 22.82 5.49
CA LEU A 279 2.83 24.07 4.85
C LEU A 279 3.78 24.87 5.77
N GLY A 280 5.01 25.10 5.31
CA GLY A 280 6.00 25.94 6.00
C GLY A 280 7.40 25.34 6.14
N GLN A 281 7.57 24.04 5.87
CA GLN A 281 8.91 23.44 5.78
C GLN A 281 9.56 23.86 4.44
N THR A 282 10.77 24.43 4.54
CA THR A 282 11.59 24.80 3.39
C THR A 282 11.67 23.64 2.40
N VAL A 283 11.55 23.98 1.11
CA VAL A 283 11.55 23.12 -0.07
C VAL A 283 12.87 22.36 -0.18
N GLU A 284 13.12 21.41 0.71
CA GLU A 284 14.26 20.49 0.62
C GLU A 284 13.75 19.18 0.00
N GLY A 285 14.33 18.84 -1.15
CA GLY A 285 14.08 17.58 -1.83
C GLY A 285 14.51 16.38 -0.98
N PRO A 286 14.06 15.16 -1.33
CA PRO A 286 14.31 13.95 -0.54
C PRO A 286 15.79 13.57 -0.39
N TRP A 287 16.68 14.22 -1.15
CA TRP A 287 18.11 13.95 -1.22
C TRP A 287 18.98 15.10 -0.71
N ASP A 288 18.39 16.24 -0.34
CA ASP A 288 19.13 17.47 -0.06
C ASP A 288 20.01 17.36 1.20
N GLY A 289 19.58 16.56 2.18
CA GLY A 289 20.37 16.24 3.38
C GLY A 289 21.58 15.35 3.12
N PHE A 290 21.63 14.64 1.98
CA PHE A 290 22.76 13.78 1.60
C PHE A 290 23.72 14.50 0.65
N PHE A 291 23.21 15.34 -0.25
CA PHE A 291 24.02 16.01 -1.27
C PHE A 291 23.92 17.54 -1.12
N PRO A 292 24.56 18.13 -0.11
CA PRO A 292 24.39 19.55 0.22
C PRO A 292 24.94 20.51 -0.84
N PHE A 293 25.84 20.02 -1.72
CA PHE A 293 26.44 20.76 -2.83
C PHE A 293 25.73 20.54 -4.17
N ALA A 294 24.82 19.57 -4.27
CA ALA A 294 24.03 19.31 -5.47
C ALA A 294 22.85 20.29 -5.57
N LEU A 295 23.17 21.57 -5.76
CA LEU A 295 22.21 22.66 -5.83
C LEU A 295 21.34 22.55 -7.09
N PRO A 296 20.07 22.99 -7.04
CA PRO A 296 19.17 22.90 -8.19
C PRO A 296 19.78 23.60 -9.40
N SER A 297 19.93 22.83 -10.48
CA SER A 297 20.29 23.34 -11.80
C SER A 297 19.03 23.97 -12.40
N LEU A 298 19.05 25.27 -12.65
CA LEU A 298 18.10 25.93 -13.54
C LEU A 298 18.65 25.88 -14.96
#